data_AF-A0A4R5VMT6-F1
#
_entry.id   AF-A0A4R5VMT6-F1
#
_cell.length_a   1.000
_cell.length_b   1.000
_cell.length_c   1.000
_cell.angle_alpha   90.00
_cell.angle_beta   90.00
_cell.angle_gamma   90.00
#
_symmetry.space_group_name_H-M   'P 1'
#
loop_
_entity.id
_entity.type
_entity.pdbx_description
1 polymer ?
#
loop_
_entity_poly.entity_id
_entity_poly.type
_entity_poly.pdbx_seq_one_letter_code
_entity_poly.pdbx_strand_id
1 'polypeptide(L)'
;AHQIIQNARRVLAIELICAMQAVEYRGVDKMATQTRRLYEKGREIVPSIKKDRIFSKDIEKAAEALKTIDLTTFIQQFNDVK
;
A
#
# COMPACT_ATOMS: atom_id res chain seq x y z
N ALA A 1 -21.24 12.44 2.57
CA ALA A 1 -20.59 11.11 2.50
C ALA A 1 -19.30 11.12 1.66
N HIS A 2 -19.28 11.69 0.45
CA HIS A 2 -18.13 11.62 -0.47
C HIS A 2 -16.79 12.10 0.12
N GLN A 3 -16.78 13.27 0.78
CA GLN A 3 -15.58 13.84 1.40
C GLN A 3 -14.99 12.94 2.50
N ILE A 4 -15.84 12.28 3.29
CA ILE A 4 -15.41 11.36 4.35
C ILE A 4 -14.64 10.18 3.75
N ILE A 5 -15.18 9.58 2.68
CA ILE A 5 -14.55 8.46 1.97
C ILE A 5 -13.21 8.89 1.36
N GLN A 6 -13.15 10.07 0.76
CA GLN A 6 -11.91 10.60 0.17
C GLN A 6 -10.82 10.82 1.23
N ASN A 7 -11.19 11.39 2.38
CA ASN A 7 -10.25 11.63 3.48
C ASN A 7 -9.78 10.33 4.12
N ALA A 8 -10.68 9.37 4.36
CA ALA A 8 -10.33 8.05 4.87
C ALA A 8 -9.33 7.35 3.93
N ARG A 9 -9.51 7.46 2.61
CA ARG A 9 -8.57 6.88 1.64
C ARG A 9 -7.17 7.48 1.73
N ARG A 10 -7.05 8.78 1.96
CA ARG A 10 -5.75 9.42 2.19
C ARG A 10 -5.08 8.93 3.47
N VAL A 11 -5.85 8.73 4.54
CA VAL A 11 -5.34 8.14 5.79
C VAL A 11 -4.78 6.73 5.54
N LEU A 12 -5.55 5.88 4.84
CA LEU A 12 -5.11 4.54 4.46
C LEU A 12 -3.89 4.54 3.53
N ALA A 13 -3.79 5.52 2.63
CA ALA A 13 -2.62 5.69 1.75
C ALA A 13 -1.36 6.00 2.56
N ILE A 14 -1.45 6.88 3.57
CA ILE A 14 -0.35 7.19 4.49
C ILE A 14 0.05 5.94 5.28
N GLU A 15 -0.92 5.21 5.81
CA GLU A 15 -0.67 3.97 6.55
C GLU A 15 0.04 2.92 5.70
N LEU A 16 -0.40 2.72 4.44
CA LEU A 16 0.24 1.81 3.50
C LEU A 16 1.70 2.19 3.25
N ILE A 17 2.00 3.47 3.03
CA ILE A 17 3.37 3.96 2.83
C ILE A 17 4.23 3.67 4.07
N CYS A 18 3.71 3.97 5.27
CA CYS A 18 4.40 3.69 6.53
C CYS A 18 4.63 2.19 6.74
N ALA A 19 3.64 1.34 6.45
CA ALA A 19 3.73 -0.10 6.57
C ALA A 19 4.80 -0.69 5.64
N MET A 20 4.84 -0.26 4.37
CA MET A 20 5.88 -0.69 3.43
C MET A 20 7.28 -0.28 3.91
N GLN A 21 7.42 0.93 4.46
CA GLN A 21 8.69 1.39 4.99
C GLN A 21 9.11 0.62 6.25
N ALA A 22 8.17 0.33 7.14
CA ALA A 22 8.42 -0.44 8.35
C ALA A 22 8.92 -1.86 8.02
N VAL A 23 8.29 -2.51 7.04
CA VAL A 23 8.70 -3.85 6.60
C VAL A 23 10.11 -3.85 6.01
N GLU A 24 10.50 -2.83 5.23
CA GLU A 24 11.89 -2.71 4.74
C GLU A 24 12.92 -2.74 5.86
N TYR A 25 12.63 -2.08 6.98
CA TYR A 25 13.51 -2.09 8.15
C TYR A 25 13.46 -3.40 8.95
N ARG A 26 12.34 -4.11 8.92
CA ARG A 26 12.12 -5.34 9.70
C ARG A 26 12.56 -6.61 8.97
N GLY A 27 12.60 -6.57 7.64
CA GLY A 27 12.94 -7.67 6.74
C GLY A 27 11.76 -8.07 5.85
N VAL A 28 11.83 -7.72 4.56
CA VAL A 28 10.84 -8.09 3.53
C VAL A 28 10.78 -9.61 3.32
N ASP A 29 11.89 -10.30 3.57
CA ASP A 29 12.03 -11.77 3.52
C ASP A 29 11.14 -12.49 4.53
N LYS A 30 10.73 -11.81 5.61
CA LYS A 30 9.89 -12.37 6.69
C LYS A 30 8.40 -12.18 6.45
N MET A 31 8.01 -11.53 5.34
CA MET A 31 6.60 -11.34 5.01
C MET A 31 5.94 -12.65 4.60
N ALA A 32 4.66 -12.78 4.95
CA ALA A 32 3.81 -13.79 4.32
C ALA A 32 3.72 -13.54 2.80
N THR A 33 3.54 -14.60 2.02
CA THR A 33 3.52 -14.54 0.55
C THR A 33 2.52 -13.49 0.02
N GLN A 34 1.35 -13.39 0.62
CA GLN A 34 0.28 -12.52 0.15
C GLN A 34 0.58 -11.04 0.46
N THR A 35 1.04 -10.74 1.68
CA THR A 35 1.42 -9.38 2.06
C THR A 35 2.69 -8.93 1.35
N ARG A 36 3.59 -9.85 1.01
CA ARG A 36 4.75 -9.57 0.16
C ARG A 36 4.35 -9.12 -1.24
N ARG A 37 3.35 -9.77 -1.87
CA ARG A 37 2.82 -9.33 -3.17
C ARG A 37 2.20 -7.93 -3.09
N LEU A 38 1.49 -7.62 -2.00
CA LEU A 38 0.95 -6.27 -1.77
C LEU A 38 2.08 -5.24 -1.66
N TYR A 39 3.12 -5.58 -0.89
CA TYR A 39 4.31 -4.75 -0.75
C TYR A 39 5.01 -4.50 -2.08
N GLU A 40 5.23 -5.54 -2.89
CA GLU A 40 5.87 -5.43 -4.21
C GLU A 40 5.07 -4.50 -5.14
N LYS A 41 3.75 -4.71 -5.26
CA LYS A 41 2.85 -3.82 -6.02
C LYS A 41 2.83 -2.40 -5.46
N GLY A 42 2.80 -2.26 -4.14
CA GLY A 42 2.84 -0.95 -3.48
C GLY A 42 4.13 -0.19 -3.78
N ARG A 43 5.27 -0.88 -3.90
CA ARG A 43 6.57 -0.31 -4.25
C ARG A 43 6.70 0.12 -5.70
N GLU A 44 5.92 -0.47 -6.62
CA GLU A 44 5.79 0.04 -7.99
C GLU A 44 5.11 1.41 -8.02
N ILE A 45 4.17 1.68 -7.09
CA ILE A 45 3.41 2.93 -7.01
C ILE A 45 4.20 4.00 -6.23
N VAL A 46 4.71 3.63 -5.05
CA VAL A 46 5.47 4.51 -4.16
C VAL A 46 6.84 3.90 -3.86
N PRO A 47 7.94 4.46 -4.41
CA PRO A 47 9.27 3.92 -4.20
C PRO A 47 9.72 4.07 -2.74
N SER A 48 10.68 3.24 -2.32
CA SER A 48 11.29 3.31 -0.98
C SER A 48 11.75 4.74 -0.61
N ILE A 49 11.55 5.11 0.64
CA ILE A 49 11.90 6.43 1.17
C ILE A 49 13.35 6.37 1.68
N LYS A 50 14.29 6.83 0.84
CA LYS A 50 15.74 6.85 1.19
C LYS A 50 16.23 8.20 1.68
N LYS A 51 15.52 9.26 1.35
CA LYS A 51 15.78 10.65 1.72
C LYS A 51 14.46 11.40 1.74
N ASP A 52 14.47 12.54 2.42
CA ASP A 52 13.29 13.39 2.46
C ASP A 52 12.88 13.88 1.07
N ARG A 53 11.57 13.98 0.85
CA ARG A 53 10.96 14.38 -0.42
C ARG A 53 9.51 14.83 -0.20
N ILE A 54 8.91 15.38 -1.25
CA ILE A 54 7.51 15.83 -1.21
C ILE A 54 6.57 14.62 -1.16
N PHE A 55 6.09 14.27 0.04
CA PHE A 55 5.21 13.11 0.26
C PHE A 55 3.79 13.29 -0.23
N SER A 56 3.30 14.53 -0.46
CA SER A 56 1.94 14.74 -0.98
C SER A 56 1.72 14.04 -2.32
N LYS A 57 2.75 13.98 -3.16
CA LYS A 57 2.70 13.26 -4.45
C LYS A 57 2.57 11.75 -4.25
N ASP A 58 3.27 11.19 -3.26
CA ASP A 58 3.22 9.76 -2.96
C ASP A 58 1.87 9.38 -2.33
N ILE A 59 1.35 10.22 -1.43
CA ILE A 59 0.05 10.02 -0.77
C ILE A 59 -1.07 10.02 -1.81
N GLU A 60 -1.10 10.99 -2.73
CA GLU A 60 -2.17 11.05 -3.75
C GLU A 60 -2.06 9.89 -4.76
N LYS A 61 -0.84 9.46 -5.13
CA LYS A 61 -0.65 8.25 -5.96
C LYS A 61 -1.18 6.99 -5.27
N ALA A 62 -0.82 6.79 -4.02
CA ALA A 62 -1.29 5.64 -3.23
C ALA A 62 -2.81 5.70 -3.01
N ALA A 63 -3.37 6.90 -2.77
CA ALA A 63 -4.80 7.08 -2.62
C ALA A 63 -5.56 6.77 -3.93
N GLU A 64 -5.07 7.19 -5.10
CA GLU A 64 -5.71 6.84 -6.37
C GLU A 64 -5.57 5.34 -6.67
N ALA A 65 -4.43 4.73 -6.36
CA ALA A 65 -4.27 3.28 -6.49
C ALA A 65 -5.24 2.50 -5.61
N LEU A 66 -5.44 2.91 -4.34
CA LEU A 66 -6.42 2.28 -3.44
C LEU A 66 -7.87 2.43 -3.90
N LYS A 67 -8.16 3.40 -4.78
CA LYS A 67 -9.49 3.58 -5.36
C LYS A 67 -9.72 2.65 -6.56
N THR A 68 -8.66 2.32 -7.30
CA THR A 68 -8.73 1.51 -8.53
C THR A 68 -8.37 0.04 -8.32
N ILE A 69 -7.70 -0.28 -7.21
CA ILE A 69 -7.42 -1.67 -6.82
C ILE A 69 -8.74 -2.44 -6.70
N ASP A 70 -8.84 -3.52 -7.45
CA ASP A 70 -9.86 -4.53 -7.21
C ASP A 70 -9.43 -5.41 -6.02
N LEU A 71 -9.92 -5.03 -4.84
CA LEU A 71 -9.72 -5.80 -3.61
C LEU A 71 -10.35 -7.19 -3.69
N THR A 72 -11.38 -7.39 -4.52
CA THR A 72 -12.08 -8.69 -4.63
C THR A 72 -11.18 -9.72 -5.28
N THR A 73 -10.59 -9.36 -6.43
CA THR A 73 -9.58 -10.18 -7.10
C THR A 73 -8.36 -10.39 -6.21
N PHE A 74 -7.95 -9.37 -5.44
CA PHE A 74 -6.83 -9.50 -4.51
C PHE A 74 -7.13 -10.46 -3.36
N ILE A 75 -8.32 -10.40 -2.74
CA ILE A 75 -8.73 -11.24 -1.61
C ILE A 75 -8.95 -12.70 -2.03
N GLN A 76 -9.47 -12.97 -3.23
CA GLN A 76 -9.61 -14.34 -3.73
C GLN A 76 -8.27 -15.08 -3.75
N GLN A 77 -7.19 -14.38 -4.10
CA GLN A 77 -5.82 -14.94 -4.07
C GLN A 77 -5.33 -15.30 -2.66
N PHE A 78 -5.98 -14.85 -1.57
CA PHE A 78 -5.68 -15.29 -0.21
C PHE A 78 -6.36 -16.63 0.11
N ASN A 79 -7.54 -16.90 -0.44
CA ASN A 79 -8.34 -18.09 -0.13
C ASN A 79 -7.89 -19.34 -0.91
N ASP A 80 -7.16 -19.15 -2.02
CA ASP A 80 -6.66 -20.25 -2.85
C ASP A 80 -5.33 -20.85 -2.33
N VAL A 81 -4.70 -20.21 -1.34
CA VAL A 81 -3.49 -20.72 -0.69
C VAL A 81 -3.91 -21.43 0.60
N LYS A 82 -4.24 -22.72 0.49
CA LYS A 82 -4.29 -23.64 1.63
C LYS A 82 -2.89 -23.88 2.20
#